data_AF-A0A953VJX8-F1
#
_entry.id   AF-A0A953VJX8-F1
#
_cell.length_a   1.000
_cell.length_b   1.000
_cell.length_c   1.000
_cell.angle_alpha   90.00
_cell.angle_beta   90.00
_cell.angle_gamma   90.00
#
_symmetry.space_group_name_H-M   'P 1'
#
loop_
_entity.id
_entity.type
_entity.pdbx_description
1 polymer ?
#
loop_
_entity_poly.entity_id
_entity_poly.type
_entity_poly.pdbx_seq_one_letter_code
_entity_poly.pdbx_strand_id
1 'polypeptide(L)'
;MTDLRFPKPTREMAEHRHALAPAAEDAFRAFSKAVFAEGALDTRTKQLIAVAVAHVTQCPWCIEGHVKAARREGASPEAIMEAIWVAAEMRAGASYAHSIKTIELLEESKKT
;
A
#
# COMPACT_ATOMS: atom_id res chain seq x y z
N MET A 1 -2.90 -26.96 4.24
CA MET A 1 -2.88 -25.67 3.52
C MET A 1 -1.46 -25.45 3.05
N THR A 2 -1.21 -25.53 1.76
CA THR A 2 0.11 -25.25 1.18
C THR A 2 0.51 -23.85 1.62
N ASP A 3 1.64 -23.74 2.31
CA ASP A 3 2.26 -22.47 2.69
C ASP A 3 2.33 -21.61 1.43
N LEU A 4 1.54 -20.53 1.37
CA LEU A 4 1.59 -19.50 0.32
C LEU A 4 2.89 -18.73 0.53
N ARG A 5 4.00 -19.41 0.32
CA ARG A 5 5.33 -18.86 0.51
C ARG A 5 5.69 -18.07 -0.73
N PHE A 6 5.44 -16.78 -0.64
CA PHE A 6 5.99 -15.82 -1.60
C PHE A 6 7.52 -16.04 -1.72
N PRO A 7 8.05 -16.24 -2.93
CA PRO A 7 9.48 -16.45 -3.10
C PRO A 7 10.24 -15.21 -2.63
N LYS A 8 11.45 -15.42 -2.09
CA LYS A 8 12.36 -14.30 -1.86
C LYS A 8 12.84 -13.79 -3.21
N PRO A 9 12.69 -12.49 -3.54
CA PRO A 9 13.19 -11.95 -4.79
C PRO A 9 14.70 -12.18 -4.92
N THR A 10 15.13 -12.78 -6.03
CA THR A 10 16.55 -12.93 -6.37
C THR A 10 16.93 -11.94 -7.47
N ARG A 11 18.24 -11.74 -7.66
CA ARG A 11 18.76 -10.94 -8.77
C ARG A 11 18.36 -11.53 -10.13
N GLU A 12 18.49 -12.84 -10.30
CA GLU A 12 18.10 -13.56 -11.52
C GLU A 12 16.61 -13.35 -11.84
N MET A 13 15.72 -13.44 -10.85
CA MET A 13 14.29 -13.17 -11.05
C MET A 13 14.03 -11.71 -11.48
N ALA A 14 14.78 -10.75 -10.94
CA ALA A 14 14.65 -9.35 -11.31
C ALA A 14 15.17 -9.08 -12.73
N GLU A 15 16.29 -9.70 -13.11
CA GLU A 15 16.85 -9.64 -14.47
C GLU A 15 15.90 -10.29 -15.48
N HIS A 16 15.33 -11.44 -15.15
CA HIS A 16 14.35 -12.12 -15.99
C HIS A 16 13.07 -11.30 -16.17
N ARG A 17 12.54 -10.71 -15.08
CA ARG A 17 11.38 -9.81 -15.15
C ARG A 17 11.64 -8.62 -16.07
N HIS A 18 12.82 -8.00 -15.97
CA HIS A 18 13.20 -6.89 -16.85
C HIS A 18 13.31 -7.36 -18.31
N ALA A 19 13.97 -8.49 -18.57
CA ALA A 19 14.12 -9.04 -19.91
C ALA A 19 12.78 -9.34 -20.61
N LEU A 20 11.76 -9.73 -19.85
CA LEU A 20 10.41 -9.97 -20.38
C LEU A 20 9.65 -8.68 -20.76
N ALA A 21 9.94 -7.55 -20.11
CA ALA A 21 9.21 -6.29 -20.33
C ALA A 21 10.07 -5.04 -20.00
N PRO A 22 11.17 -4.78 -20.73
CA PRO A 22 12.19 -3.82 -20.29
C PRO A 22 11.68 -2.38 -20.27
N ALA A 23 10.99 -1.95 -21.33
CA ALA A 23 10.48 -0.58 -21.43
C ALA A 23 9.47 -0.24 -20.32
N ALA A 24 8.60 -1.19 -19.97
CA ALA A 24 7.61 -1.01 -18.90
C ALA A 24 8.28 -0.96 -17.52
N GLU A 25 9.24 -1.85 -17.26
CA GLU A 25 9.97 -1.86 -15.99
C GLU A 25 10.84 -0.59 -15.82
N ASP A 26 11.53 -0.15 -16.87
CA ASP A 26 12.35 1.06 -16.83
C ASP A 26 11.50 2.32 -16.57
N ALA A 27 10.35 2.44 -17.24
CA ALA A 27 9.40 3.52 -16.99
C ALA A 27 8.87 3.49 -15.54
N PHE A 28 8.52 2.31 -15.03
CA PHE A 28 8.06 2.15 -13.65
C PHE A 28 9.16 2.53 -12.64
N ARG A 29 10.41 2.14 -12.87
CA ARG A 29 11.54 2.50 -11.99
C ARG A 29 11.79 4.00 -11.97
N ALA A 30 11.73 4.66 -13.13
CA ALA A 30 11.84 6.11 -13.22
C ALA A 30 10.70 6.81 -12.47
N PHE A 31 9.46 6.36 -12.67
CA PHE A 31 8.29 6.87 -11.96
C PHE A 31 8.42 6.68 -10.44
N SER A 32 8.77 5.47 -9.98
CA SER A 32 8.95 5.16 -8.56
C SER A 32 10.00 6.06 -7.91
N LYS A 33 11.14 6.28 -8.57
CA LYS A 33 12.18 7.21 -8.09
C LYS A 33 11.65 8.64 -7.96
N ALA A 34 10.90 9.12 -8.96
CA ALA A 34 10.34 10.48 -8.94
C ALA A 34 9.28 10.65 -7.82
N VAL A 35 8.41 9.66 -7.63
CA VAL A 35 7.36 9.68 -6.59
C VAL A 35 7.96 9.79 -5.19
N PHE A 36 9.02 9.05 -4.90
CA PHE A 36 9.66 9.03 -3.57
C PHE A 36 10.75 10.08 -3.38
N ALA A 37 11.09 10.89 -4.38
CA ALA A 37 11.98 12.03 -4.20
C ALA A 37 11.35 13.10 -3.28
N GLU A 38 12.15 13.85 -2.54
CA GLU A 38 11.65 14.91 -1.67
C GLU A 38 10.94 16.02 -2.45
N GLY A 39 9.91 16.62 -1.84
CA GLY A 39 9.16 17.73 -2.42
C GLY A 39 8.32 18.41 -1.35
N ALA A 40 7.06 18.77 -1.66
CA ALA A 40 6.14 19.32 -0.66
C ALA A 40 5.87 18.36 0.53
N LEU A 41 6.04 17.05 0.31
CA LEU A 41 6.11 16.04 1.36
C LEU A 41 7.54 15.51 1.45
N ASP A 42 8.04 15.40 2.67
CA ASP A 42 9.33 14.74 2.95
C ASP A 42 9.29 13.24 2.61
N THR A 43 10.45 12.64 2.37
CA THR A 43 10.56 11.21 2.02
C THR A 43 9.95 10.32 3.10
N ARG A 44 10.13 10.67 4.38
CA ARG A 44 9.58 9.95 5.53
C ARG A 44 8.05 9.88 5.48
N THR A 45 7.39 11.00 5.23
CA THR A 45 5.92 11.10 5.11
C THR A 45 5.43 10.27 3.94
N LYS A 46 6.11 10.34 2.80
CA LYS A 46 5.79 9.49 1.64
C LYS A 46 5.91 8.00 1.95
N GLN A 47 6.93 7.59 2.72
CA GLN A 47 7.06 6.20 3.16
C GLN A 47 5.98 5.79 4.15
N LEU A 48 5.55 6.66 5.08
CA LEU A 48 4.43 6.38 5.97
C LEU A 48 3.10 6.18 5.21
N ILE A 49 2.85 7.01 4.19
CA ILE A 49 1.73 6.80 3.26
C ILE A 49 1.86 5.45 2.55
N ALA A 50 3.05 5.11 2.05
CA ALA A 50 3.28 3.84 1.38
C ALA A 50 3.10 2.63 2.32
N VAL A 51 3.46 2.74 3.60
CA VAL A 51 3.17 1.73 4.63
C VAL A 51 1.67 1.53 4.79
N ALA A 52 0.89 2.61 4.90
CA ALA A 52 -0.57 2.54 5.01
C ALA A 52 -1.17 1.85 3.77
N VAL A 53 -0.78 2.27 2.57
CA VAL A 53 -1.25 1.68 1.30
C VAL A 53 -0.84 0.21 1.18
N ALA A 54 0.38 -0.17 1.58
CA ALA A 54 0.83 -1.55 1.53
C ALA A 54 -0.03 -2.50 2.40
N HIS A 55 -0.56 -2.02 3.51
CA HIS A 55 -1.50 -2.77 4.35
C HIS A 55 -2.91 -2.84 3.74
N VAL A 56 -3.37 -1.78 3.07
CA VAL A 56 -4.63 -1.81 2.31
C VAL A 56 -4.56 -2.80 1.16
N THR A 57 -3.44 -2.84 0.42
CA THR A 57 -3.24 -3.79 -0.69
C THR A 57 -2.75 -5.17 -0.24
N GLN A 58 -2.49 -5.36 1.06
CA GLN A 58 -2.08 -6.62 1.69
C GLN A 58 -0.84 -7.27 1.03
N CYS A 59 0.08 -6.45 0.53
CA CYS A 59 1.26 -6.92 -0.21
C CYS A 59 2.43 -7.14 0.76
N PRO A 60 2.86 -8.38 1.07
CA PRO A 60 3.88 -8.64 2.09
C PRO A 60 5.25 -8.05 1.71
N TRP A 61 5.63 -8.10 0.43
CA TRP A 61 6.87 -7.47 -0.04
C TRP A 61 6.83 -5.94 0.07
N CYS A 62 5.66 -5.34 -0.17
CA CYS A 62 5.47 -3.90 -0.07
C CYS A 62 5.52 -3.46 1.40
N ILE A 63 4.89 -4.22 2.30
CA ILE A 63 4.95 -4.00 3.75
C ILE A 63 6.40 -4.04 4.21
N GLU A 64 7.14 -5.09 3.87
CA GLU A 64 8.55 -5.22 4.25
C GLU A 64 9.41 -4.08 3.69
N GLY A 65 9.26 -3.77 2.40
CA GLY A 65 10.03 -2.76 1.70
C GLY A 65 9.82 -1.35 2.26
N HIS A 66 8.56 -0.94 2.41
CA HIS A 66 8.21 0.41 2.86
C HIS A 66 8.40 0.61 4.36
N VAL A 67 8.21 -0.41 5.20
CA VAL A 67 8.59 -0.33 6.62
C VAL A 67 10.11 -0.11 6.78
N LYS A 68 10.92 -0.88 6.04
CA LYS A 68 12.39 -0.70 6.06
C LYS A 68 12.80 0.68 5.54
N ALA A 69 12.15 1.16 4.47
CA ALA A 69 12.40 2.49 3.93
C ALA A 69 12.00 3.60 4.92
N ALA A 70 10.81 3.55 5.51
CA ALA A 70 10.35 4.50 6.53
C ALA A 70 11.32 4.58 7.72
N ARG A 71 11.80 3.42 8.21
CA ARG A 71 12.81 3.35 9.28
C ARG A 71 14.13 4.01 8.90
N ARG A 72 14.59 3.82 7.65
CA ARG A 72 15.80 4.48 7.12
C ARG A 72 15.66 6.00 7.07
N GLU A 73 14.46 6.49 6.77
CA GLU A 73 14.11 7.93 6.80
C GLU A 73 13.78 8.45 8.21
N GLY A 74 14.06 7.69 9.27
CA GLY A 74 13.89 8.14 10.65
C GLY A 74 12.47 8.07 11.21
N ALA A 75 11.54 7.33 10.57
CA ALA A 75 10.23 7.09 11.17
C ALA A 75 10.34 6.23 12.45
N SER A 76 9.67 6.67 13.52
CA SER A 76 9.60 5.91 14.76
C SER A 76 8.66 4.69 14.62
N PRO A 77 8.80 3.67 15.48
CA PRO A 77 7.85 2.56 15.51
C PRO A 77 6.40 3.01 15.72
N GLU A 78 6.20 4.04 16.55
CA GLU A 78 4.90 4.63 16.86
C GLU A 78 4.27 5.26 15.60
N ALA A 79 5.02 6.07 14.86
CA ALA A 79 4.53 6.69 13.61
C ALA A 79 4.14 5.64 12.55
N ILE A 80 4.92 4.56 12.45
CA ILE A 80 4.60 3.43 11.56
C ILE A 80 3.30 2.74 12.00
N MET A 81 3.14 2.52 13.30
CA MET A 81 1.94 1.89 13.85
C MET A 81 0.70 2.77 13.68
N GLU A 82 0.82 4.08 13.87
CA GLU A 82 -0.26 5.04 13.60
C GLU A 82 -0.70 4.99 12.13
N ALA A 83 0.24 4.96 11.18
CA ALA A 83 -0.09 4.81 9.75
C ALA A 83 -0.86 3.51 9.45
N ILE A 84 -0.54 2.41 10.14
CA ILE A 84 -1.26 1.13 10.02
C ILE A 84 -2.68 1.23 10.58
N TRP A 85 -2.87 1.89 11.72
CA TRP A 85 -4.21 2.11 12.29
C TRP A 85 -5.06 3.04 11.43
N VAL A 86 -4.48 4.07 10.82
CA VAL A 86 -5.17 4.87 9.79
C VAL A 86 -5.63 3.99 8.64
N ALA A 87 -4.78 3.09 8.13
CA ALA A 87 -5.18 2.14 7.09
C ALA A 87 -6.29 1.17 7.53
N ALA A 88 -6.29 0.75 8.80
CA ALA A 88 -7.32 -0.10 9.37
C ALA A 88 -8.68 0.62 9.49
N GLU A 89 -8.66 1.85 10.01
CA GLU A 89 -9.84 2.71 10.09
C GLU A 89 -10.44 2.91 8.69
N MET A 90 -9.63 3.30 7.69
CA MET A 90 -10.14 3.54 6.33
C MET A 90 -10.84 2.32 5.73
N ARG A 91 -10.35 1.10 6.01
CA ARG A 91 -11.01 -0.14 5.56
C ARG A 91 -12.32 -0.41 6.30
N ALA A 92 -12.36 -0.16 7.61
CA ALA A 92 -13.58 -0.35 8.40
C ALA A 92 -14.64 0.72 8.08
N GLY A 93 -14.20 1.98 7.99
CA GLY A 93 -14.99 3.16 7.69
C GLY A 93 -15.69 3.07 6.34
N ALA A 94 -15.09 2.43 5.33
CA ALA A 94 -15.76 2.19 4.04
C ALA A 94 -17.06 1.38 4.20
N SER A 95 -17.05 0.32 5.00
CA SER A 95 -18.25 -0.48 5.29
C SER A 95 -19.28 0.35 6.07
N TYR A 96 -18.82 1.07 7.09
CA TYR A 96 -19.67 1.94 7.90
C TYR A 96 -20.35 3.03 7.07
N ALA A 97 -19.61 3.76 6.24
CA ALA A 97 -20.14 4.82 5.38
C ALA A 97 -21.12 4.27 4.34
N HIS A 98 -20.81 3.14 3.71
CA HIS A 98 -21.69 2.51 2.72
C HIS A 98 -22.99 1.96 3.32
N SER A 99 -23.08 1.77 4.64
CA SER A 99 -24.33 1.36 5.30
C SER A 99 -25.49 2.32 5.05
N ILE A 100 -25.22 3.61 4.81
CA ILE A 100 -26.25 4.60 4.46
C ILE A 100 -26.94 4.23 3.15
N LYS A 101 -26.22 3.66 2.17
CA LYS A 101 -26.83 3.16 0.93
C LYS A 101 -27.83 2.03 1.20
N THR A 102 -27.52 1.18 2.18
CA THR A 102 -28.46 0.13 2.61
C THR A 102 -29.70 0.73 3.27
N ILE A 103 -29.55 1.77 4.11
CA ILE A 103 -30.70 2.45 4.73
C ILE A 103 -31.63 3.05 3.66
N GLU A 104 -31.08 3.73 2.67
CA GLU A 104 -31.85 4.29 1.54
C GLU A 104 -32.70 3.20 0.84
N LEU A 105 -32.09 2.06 0.49
CA LEU A 105 -32.78 0.94 -0.17
C LEU A 105 -33.87 0.30 0.71
N LEU A 106 -33.63 0.20 2.02
CA LEU A 106 -34.62 -0.32 2.98
C LEU A 106 -35.82 0.60 3.13
N GLU A 107 -35.64 1.91 3.00
CA GLU A 107 -36.72 2.90 3.06
C GLU A 107 -37.51 2.99 1.75
N GLU A 108 -36.85 2.86 0.59
CA GLU A 108 -37.52 2.76 -0.71
C GLU A 108 -38.45 1.54 -0.77
N SER A 109 -38.01 0.40 -0.23
CA SER A 109 -38.78 -0.85 -0.19
C SER A 109 -40.07 -0.76 0.65
N LYS A 110 -40.17 0.22 1.57
CA LYS A 110 -41.37 0.45 2.41
C LYS A 110 -42.41 1.37 1.75
N LYS A 111 -42.08 2.01 0.63
CA LYS A 111 -42.97 2.93 -0.10
C LYS A 111 -43.82 2.23 -1.17
N THR A 112 -43.69 0.91 -1.31
CA THR A 112 -44.49 0.05 -2.20
C THR A 112 -45.43 -0.80 -1.36
#